data_AF-A0A942GNZ6-F1
#
_entry.id   AF-A0A942GNZ6-F1
#
_cell.length_a   1.000
_cell.length_b   1.000
_cell.length_c   1.000
_cell.angle_alpha   90.00
_cell.angle_beta   90.00
_cell.angle_gamma   90.00
#
_symmetry.space_group_name_H-M   'P 1'
#
loop_
_entity.id
_entity.type
_entity.pdbx_description
1 polymer ?
#
loop_
_entity_poly.entity_id
_entity_poly.type
_entity_poly.pdbx_seq_one_letter_code
_entity_poly.pdbx_strand_id
1 'polypeptide(L)'
;MKRLFALSVAIILVLLSVWGCSPDRIASNGSIGDVASGGSSRWEFLSPLDPIFYGVDTFIGDIVGRETLIAWIEQFQSPGKLKGRDMMELTIVNAVKELKVPREDFIRANKDITYTDEQIEAIYSGDVGKTNRAFVSRYAFLHGDKVYTADWLASRSAKHYQREGISEEALMAYLARIDIEEFKDEVLAIRGALHKARGVNSVSGQAQLSRTEALAPYSIEYYGLDSFLINGLLEEDSLNRWLDQFVIRLNKGKRATSSCTVANLVKELGIPKQLFDRANAEAGTVYSPAQVDAIYAGDDALLNRNFVNRYALLVTDRIYPAEWFYPRDISDYKKAGITVEMLEEYLKKIAGVQVLQREYEWLLSAVVKMKQ
;
A
#
# COMPACT_ATOMS: atom_id res chain seq x y z
N MET A 1 8.99 -32.40 -47.98
CA MET A 1 7.91 -33.13 -47.29
C MET A 1 8.43 -33.48 -45.90
N LYS A 2 7.95 -33.02 -44.74
CA LYS A 2 6.74 -32.30 -44.33
C LYS A 2 7.10 -31.42 -43.10
N ARG A 3 6.76 -30.13 -43.20
CA ARG A 3 6.11 -29.22 -42.22
C ARG A 3 6.69 -29.11 -40.79
N LEU A 4 7.24 -27.95 -40.43
CA LEU A 4 6.55 -26.78 -39.83
C LEU A 4 6.12 -27.03 -38.37
N PHE A 5 6.82 -26.42 -37.41
CA PHE A 5 6.19 -25.55 -36.41
C PHE A 5 7.23 -24.55 -35.90
N ALA A 6 7.10 -23.31 -36.35
CA ALA A 6 7.72 -22.15 -35.73
C ALA A 6 7.08 -21.97 -34.36
N LEU A 7 7.88 -22.00 -33.29
CA LEU A 7 7.44 -21.52 -31.99
C LEU A 7 8.25 -20.26 -31.66
N SER A 8 7.69 -19.13 -32.09
CA SER A 8 8.07 -17.81 -31.62
C SER A 8 7.74 -17.73 -30.12
N VAL A 9 8.68 -18.07 -29.26
CA VAL A 9 8.57 -17.78 -27.82
C VAL A 9 9.02 -16.34 -27.64
N ALA A 10 8.04 -15.44 -27.66
CA ALA A 10 8.17 -14.09 -27.16
C ALA A 10 8.69 -14.17 -25.72
N ILE A 11 9.86 -13.59 -25.53
CA ILE A 11 10.59 -13.50 -24.27
C ILE A 11 9.68 -12.86 -23.22
N ILE A 12 9.56 -13.54 -22.08
CA ILE A 12 8.93 -13.07 -20.85
C ILE A 12 9.80 -11.93 -20.28
N LEU A 13 9.67 -10.75 -20.87
CA LEU A 13 10.14 -9.47 -20.35
C LEU A 13 9.04 -8.39 -20.42
N VAL A 14 7.79 -8.79 -20.71
CA VAL A 14 6.62 -7.88 -20.82
C VAL A 14 5.39 -8.39 -20.04
N LEU A 15 5.46 -9.53 -19.33
CA LEU A 15 4.27 -10.13 -18.68
C LEU A 15 4.00 -9.69 -17.23
N LEU A 16 4.72 -8.68 -16.70
CA LEU A 16 4.35 -8.02 -15.43
C LEU A 16 3.67 -6.65 -15.62
N SER A 17 3.65 -6.08 -16.83
CA SER A 17 3.11 -4.73 -17.11
C SER A 17 1.85 -4.69 -17.98
N VAL A 18 1.28 -5.85 -18.34
CA VAL A 18 0.01 -5.95 -19.05
C VAL A 18 -0.80 -7.04 -18.33
N TRP A 19 -2.12 -6.86 -18.22
CA TRP A 19 -3.10 -7.81 -17.63
C TRP A 19 -3.56 -7.52 -16.19
N GLY A 20 -4.06 -6.30 -16.00
CA GLY A 20 -5.07 -5.95 -14.98
C GLY A 20 -6.49 -5.78 -15.57
N CYS A 21 -6.83 -6.42 -16.69
CA CYS A 21 -8.18 -6.37 -17.28
C CYS A 21 -8.78 -7.77 -17.40
N SER A 22 -9.77 -8.09 -16.56
CA SER A 22 -10.79 -9.08 -16.90
C SER A 22 -12.01 -8.36 -17.44
N PRO A 23 -12.54 -8.75 -18.62
CA PRO A 23 -13.84 -8.33 -19.10
C PRO A 23 -14.90 -9.21 -18.44
N ASP A 24 -15.73 -8.63 -17.59
CA ASP A 24 -17.16 -8.97 -17.44
C ASP A 24 -17.81 -8.12 -16.34
N ARG A 25 -18.37 -6.97 -16.74
CA ARG A 25 -19.61 -6.38 -16.18
C ARG A 25 -20.10 -5.24 -17.09
N ILE A 26 -20.98 -5.59 -18.02
CA ILE A 26 -21.99 -4.70 -18.62
C ILE A 26 -23.01 -4.38 -17.50
N ALA A 27 -23.55 -3.18 -17.22
CA ALA A 27 -23.72 -1.88 -17.90
C ALA A 27 -23.58 -0.75 -16.84
N SER A 28 -23.37 0.56 -17.11
CA SER A 28 -23.87 1.40 -18.20
C SER A 28 -23.08 2.71 -18.38
N ASN A 29 -22.79 3.03 -19.65
CA ASN A 29 -22.65 4.34 -20.33
C ASN A 29 -21.67 5.44 -19.85
N GLY A 30 -20.62 5.65 -20.66
CA GLY A 30 -19.89 6.93 -20.76
C GLY A 30 -18.49 6.76 -21.37
N SER A 31 -18.31 6.99 -22.67
CA SER A 31 -17.09 6.72 -23.44
C SER A 31 -15.90 7.61 -23.06
N ILE A 32 -14.70 7.03 -22.88
CA ILE A 32 -13.40 7.66 -23.20
C ILE A 32 -12.44 6.53 -23.62
N GLY A 33 -11.70 6.76 -24.72
CA GLY A 33 -10.90 5.75 -25.42
C GLY A 33 -9.81 5.08 -24.59
N ASP A 34 -9.66 3.77 -24.82
CA ASP A 34 -8.61 2.93 -24.28
C ASP A 34 -7.24 3.38 -24.83
N VAL A 35 -6.53 4.18 -24.04
CA VAL A 35 -5.08 4.31 -24.14
C VAL A 35 -4.51 3.18 -23.30
N ALA A 36 -3.81 2.23 -23.94
CA ALA A 36 -3.00 1.23 -23.27
C ALA A 36 -1.88 1.94 -22.48
N SER A 37 -2.15 2.25 -21.21
CA SER A 37 -1.16 2.70 -20.25
C SER A 37 -0.47 1.47 -19.68
N GLY A 38 0.83 1.29 -19.97
CA GLY A 38 1.70 0.35 -19.28
C GLY A 38 1.94 0.83 -17.85
N GLY A 39 0.89 0.78 -17.02
CA GLY A 39 0.96 1.19 -15.62
C GLY A 39 1.75 0.16 -14.82
N SER A 40 2.77 0.63 -14.10
CA SER A 40 3.44 -0.12 -13.05
C SER A 40 2.40 -0.82 -12.18
N SER A 41 2.42 -2.15 -12.19
CA SER A 41 1.49 -2.93 -11.39
C SER A 41 1.72 -2.58 -9.91
N ARG A 42 0.65 -2.49 -9.10
CA ARG A 42 0.75 -2.19 -7.65
C ARG A 42 1.76 -3.11 -6.92
N TRP A 43 2.04 -4.27 -7.50
CA TRP A 43 3.07 -5.21 -7.07
C TRP A 43 4.49 -4.63 -7.13
N GLU A 44 4.86 -3.84 -8.15
CA GLU A 44 6.20 -3.21 -8.23
C GLU A 44 6.45 -2.25 -7.07
N PHE A 45 5.43 -1.48 -6.69
CA PHE A 45 5.48 -0.55 -5.56
C PHE A 45 5.58 -1.26 -4.21
N LEU A 46 4.97 -2.42 -4.08
CA LEU A 46 4.89 -3.19 -2.83
C LEU A 46 5.82 -4.41 -2.79
N SER A 47 6.74 -4.51 -3.74
CA SER A 47 7.79 -5.53 -3.73
C SER A 47 8.87 -5.17 -2.71
N PRO A 48 9.32 -6.11 -1.86
CA PRO A 48 10.36 -5.83 -0.88
C PRO A 48 11.70 -5.57 -1.57
N LEU A 49 12.00 -6.34 -2.61
CA LEU A 49 13.22 -6.20 -3.39
C LEU A 49 12.92 -5.60 -4.77
N ASP A 50 13.93 -5.00 -5.38
CA ASP A 50 13.88 -4.42 -6.71
C ASP A 50 13.44 -5.49 -7.73
N PRO A 51 12.59 -5.16 -8.72
CA PRO A 51 12.16 -6.11 -9.73
C PRO A 51 13.30 -6.87 -10.42
N ILE A 52 14.49 -6.29 -10.56
CA ILE A 52 15.67 -6.98 -11.14
C ILE A 52 16.14 -8.21 -10.34
N PHE A 53 15.74 -8.29 -9.06
CA PHE A 53 15.98 -9.45 -8.21
C PHE A 53 15.05 -10.62 -8.56
N TYR A 54 13.82 -10.31 -8.98
CA TYR A 54 12.74 -11.26 -9.29
C TYR A 54 12.73 -11.58 -10.77
N GLY A 55 13.58 -12.52 -11.15
CA GLY A 55 13.78 -12.89 -12.54
C GLY A 55 15.09 -13.61 -12.72
N VAL A 56 15.30 -14.09 -13.94
CA VAL A 56 16.59 -14.61 -14.37
C VAL A 56 16.89 -14.04 -15.74
N ASP A 57 18.03 -13.38 -15.87
CA ASP A 57 18.46 -12.84 -17.15
C ASP A 57 18.71 -13.94 -18.17
N THR A 58 18.45 -13.60 -19.44
CA THR A 58 18.63 -14.54 -20.55
C THR A 58 20.09 -14.99 -20.71
N PHE A 59 21.05 -14.17 -20.28
CA PHE A 59 22.48 -14.51 -20.37
C PHE A 59 22.84 -15.72 -19.48
N ILE A 60 22.06 -16.02 -18.45
CA ILE A 60 22.26 -17.24 -17.64
C ILE A 60 22.10 -18.48 -18.53
N GLY A 61 21.17 -18.45 -19.48
CA GLY A 61 20.97 -19.52 -20.45
C GLY A 61 22.15 -19.68 -21.42
N ASP A 62 22.91 -18.61 -21.67
CA ASP A 62 24.12 -18.68 -22.48
C ASP A 62 25.31 -19.26 -21.68
N ILE A 63 25.27 -19.22 -20.33
CA ILE A 63 26.29 -19.84 -19.46
C ILE A 63 25.99 -21.33 -19.24
N VAL A 64 24.77 -21.68 -18.83
CA VAL A 64 24.42 -23.06 -18.39
C VAL A 64 23.68 -23.89 -19.44
N GLY A 65 23.41 -23.29 -20.60
CA GLY A 65 22.56 -23.86 -21.64
C GLY A 65 21.08 -23.52 -21.46
N ARG A 66 20.43 -23.14 -22.56
CA ARG A 66 19.02 -22.70 -22.56
C ARG A 66 18.06 -23.77 -22.09
N GLU A 67 18.29 -25.03 -22.48
CA GLU A 67 17.46 -26.16 -22.06
C GLU A 67 17.52 -26.36 -20.54
N THR A 68 18.72 -26.24 -19.95
CA THR A 68 18.92 -26.31 -18.49
C THR A 68 18.17 -25.19 -17.78
N LEU A 69 18.28 -23.95 -18.26
CA LEU A 69 17.58 -22.81 -17.67
C LEU A 69 16.06 -22.97 -17.78
N ILE A 70 15.54 -23.36 -18.94
CA ILE A 70 14.10 -23.58 -19.15
C ILE A 70 13.59 -24.68 -18.21
N ALA A 71 14.29 -25.82 -18.13
CA ALA A 71 13.92 -26.91 -17.25
C ALA A 71 13.90 -26.50 -15.76
N TRP A 72 14.75 -25.56 -15.37
CA TRP A 72 14.73 -24.97 -14.04
C TRP A 72 13.53 -24.02 -13.82
N ILE A 73 13.27 -23.12 -14.77
CA ILE A 73 12.12 -22.19 -14.74
C ILE A 73 10.78 -22.96 -14.68
N GLU A 74 10.66 -24.08 -15.40
CA GLU A 74 9.44 -24.89 -15.45
C GLU A 74 9.07 -25.54 -14.10
N GLN A 75 9.95 -25.51 -13.09
CA GLN A 75 9.66 -26.02 -11.75
C GLN A 75 8.78 -25.07 -10.93
N PHE A 76 8.73 -23.80 -11.29
CA PHE A 76 7.99 -22.76 -10.57
C PHE A 76 6.55 -22.65 -11.06
N GLN A 77 5.70 -22.11 -10.19
CA GLN A 77 4.32 -21.77 -10.54
C GLN A 77 4.29 -20.70 -11.63
N SER A 78 3.32 -20.80 -12.54
CA SER A 78 3.08 -19.81 -13.59
C SER A 78 1.59 -19.58 -13.81
N PRO A 79 1.19 -18.48 -14.48
CA PRO A 79 -0.19 -18.30 -14.92
C PRO A 79 -0.62 -19.47 -15.83
N GLY A 80 -1.42 -20.39 -15.29
CA GLY A 80 -1.82 -21.64 -15.97
C GLY A 80 -1.21 -22.92 -15.38
N LYS A 81 -0.18 -22.81 -14.54
CA LYS A 81 0.42 -23.92 -13.80
C LYS A 81 0.51 -23.58 -12.30
N LEU A 82 -0.58 -23.87 -11.59
CA LEU A 82 -0.67 -23.62 -10.14
C LEU A 82 0.10 -24.64 -9.28
N LYS A 83 0.62 -25.72 -9.89
CA LYS A 83 1.45 -26.72 -9.20
C LYS A 83 2.93 -26.46 -9.48
N GLY A 84 3.74 -26.39 -8.43
CA GLY A 84 5.17 -26.14 -8.52
C GLY A 84 5.68 -25.35 -7.32
N ARG A 85 6.97 -25.00 -7.35
CA ARG A 85 7.60 -24.09 -6.39
C ARG A 85 6.99 -22.71 -6.45
N ASP A 86 7.06 -21.95 -5.37
CA ASP A 86 6.55 -20.58 -5.33
C ASP A 86 7.27 -19.74 -6.39
N MET A 87 6.52 -18.96 -7.19
CA MET A 87 7.11 -18.08 -8.20
C MET A 87 8.03 -17.02 -7.60
N MET A 88 7.86 -16.68 -6.31
CA MET A 88 8.74 -15.75 -5.61
C MET A 88 10.14 -16.33 -5.32
N GLU A 89 10.33 -17.65 -5.49
CA GLU A 89 11.65 -18.29 -5.45
C GLU A 89 12.40 -18.17 -6.79
N LEU A 90 11.75 -17.70 -7.86
CA LEU A 90 12.40 -17.42 -9.14
C LEU A 90 13.17 -16.10 -9.03
N THR A 91 14.41 -16.20 -8.55
CA THR A 91 15.30 -15.06 -8.28
C THR A 91 16.67 -15.31 -8.88
N ILE A 92 17.41 -14.24 -9.16
CA ILE A 92 18.76 -14.34 -9.70
C ILE A 92 19.70 -15.09 -8.73
N VAL A 93 19.53 -14.92 -7.42
CA VAL A 93 20.30 -15.61 -6.39
C VAL A 93 20.07 -17.12 -6.43
N ASN A 94 18.81 -17.55 -6.51
CA ASN A 94 18.49 -18.97 -6.59
C ASN A 94 18.95 -19.56 -7.93
N ALA A 95 18.83 -18.83 -9.02
CA ALA A 95 19.32 -19.28 -10.32
C ALA A 95 20.84 -19.51 -10.30
N VAL A 96 21.63 -18.54 -9.82
CA VAL A 96 23.09 -18.67 -9.72
C VAL A 96 23.48 -19.85 -8.83
N LYS A 97 22.82 -19.99 -7.67
CA LYS A 97 23.11 -21.04 -6.69
C LYS A 97 22.76 -22.43 -7.22
N GLU A 98 21.56 -22.61 -7.73
CA GLU A 98 21.03 -23.94 -8.11
C GLU A 98 21.58 -24.42 -9.46
N LEU A 99 21.78 -23.50 -10.40
CA LEU A 99 22.38 -23.81 -11.70
C LEU A 99 23.92 -23.80 -11.66
N LYS A 100 24.51 -23.50 -10.49
CA LYS A 100 25.96 -23.48 -10.23
C LYS A 100 26.71 -22.57 -11.20
N VAL A 101 26.17 -21.38 -11.46
CA VAL A 101 26.75 -20.40 -12.39
C VAL A 101 28.06 -19.87 -11.81
N PRO A 102 29.23 -20.07 -12.47
CA PRO A 102 30.50 -19.57 -11.96
C PRO A 102 30.53 -18.03 -11.91
N ARG A 103 31.07 -17.46 -10.84
CA ARG A 103 31.13 -15.99 -10.62
C ARG A 103 31.81 -15.25 -11.77
N GLU A 104 32.92 -15.77 -12.26
CA GLU A 104 33.67 -15.16 -13.38
C GLU A 104 32.88 -15.17 -14.69
N ASP A 105 32.13 -16.24 -14.95
CA ASP A 105 31.29 -16.34 -16.14
C ASP A 105 30.11 -15.37 -16.06
N PHE A 106 29.52 -15.22 -14.87
CA PHE A 106 28.47 -14.24 -14.59
C PHE A 106 28.96 -12.81 -14.79
N ILE A 107 30.11 -12.43 -14.20
CA ILE A 107 30.70 -11.08 -14.36
C ILE A 107 30.95 -10.79 -15.83
N ARG A 108 31.55 -11.74 -16.56
CA ARG A 108 31.82 -11.60 -18.00
C ARG A 108 30.55 -11.46 -18.83
N ALA A 109 29.46 -12.13 -18.44
CA ALA A 109 28.18 -12.06 -19.12
C ALA A 109 27.40 -10.78 -18.78
N ASN A 110 27.47 -10.32 -17.54
CA ASN A 110 26.84 -9.09 -17.05
C ASN A 110 27.35 -7.83 -17.78
N LYS A 111 28.66 -7.80 -18.13
CA LYS A 111 29.32 -6.70 -18.85
C LYS A 111 29.10 -5.31 -18.23
N ASP A 112 28.87 -5.26 -16.92
CA ASP A 112 28.56 -4.05 -16.14
C ASP A 112 27.28 -3.32 -16.61
N ILE A 113 26.34 -4.06 -17.22
CA ILE A 113 25.10 -3.49 -17.75
C ILE A 113 23.95 -3.65 -16.75
N THR A 114 23.81 -4.84 -16.14
CA THR A 114 22.58 -5.23 -15.44
C THR A 114 22.73 -5.15 -13.94
N TYR A 115 23.81 -5.72 -13.40
CA TYR A 115 24.11 -5.76 -11.97
C TYR A 115 25.36 -4.96 -11.64
N THR A 116 25.34 -4.25 -10.51
CA THR A 116 26.54 -3.60 -9.94
C THR A 116 27.45 -4.61 -9.26
N ASP A 117 28.71 -4.23 -9.01
CA ASP A 117 29.65 -5.08 -8.24
C ASP A 117 29.12 -5.45 -6.86
N GLU A 118 28.43 -4.53 -6.18
CA GLU A 118 27.80 -4.78 -4.89
C GLU A 118 26.68 -5.81 -5.00
N GLN A 119 25.85 -5.73 -6.05
CA GLN A 119 24.79 -6.70 -6.32
C GLN A 119 25.36 -8.08 -6.67
N ILE A 120 26.42 -8.15 -7.47
CA ILE A 120 27.10 -9.41 -7.79
C ILE A 120 27.68 -10.02 -6.52
N GLU A 121 28.34 -9.23 -5.68
CA GLU A 121 28.86 -9.71 -4.41
C GLU A 121 27.75 -10.24 -3.51
N ALA A 122 26.62 -9.53 -3.43
CA ALA A 122 25.46 -9.99 -2.68
C ALA A 122 24.90 -11.32 -3.23
N ILE A 123 24.76 -11.46 -4.55
CA ILE A 123 24.29 -12.70 -5.22
C ILE A 123 25.12 -13.91 -4.81
N TYR A 124 26.44 -13.77 -4.78
CA TYR A 124 27.36 -14.86 -4.49
C TYR A 124 27.67 -15.06 -2.99
N SER A 125 27.28 -14.11 -2.13
CA SER A 125 27.61 -14.16 -0.70
C SER A 125 26.86 -15.24 0.10
N GLY A 126 25.64 -15.61 -0.34
CA GLY A 126 24.72 -16.42 0.46
C GLY A 126 24.16 -15.70 1.70
N ASP A 127 24.46 -14.42 1.89
CA ASP A 127 24.03 -13.59 3.01
C ASP A 127 22.75 -12.84 2.63
N VAL A 128 21.66 -13.15 3.35
CA VAL A 128 20.34 -12.54 3.11
C VAL A 128 20.34 -11.04 3.42
N GLY A 129 21.10 -10.60 4.43
CA GLY A 129 21.22 -9.17 4.78
C GLY A 129 21.96 -8.37 3.70
N LYS A 130 23.05 -8.93 3.16
CA LYS A 130 23.73 -8.32 1.99
C LYS A 130 22.82 -8.27 0.77
N THR A 131 22.10 -9.35 0.50
CA THR A 131 21.11 -9.41 -0.59
C THR A 131 20.04 -8.34 -0.42
N ASN A 132 19.45 -8.25 0.77
CA ASN A 132 18.44 -7.26 1.09
C ASN A 132 18.97 -5.83 0.91
N ARG A 133 20.19 -5.52 1.35
CA ARG A 133 20.80 -4.20 1.12
C ARG A 133 20.99 -3.87 -0.36
N ALA A 134 21.56 -4.79 -1.13
CA ALA A 134 21.92 -4.55 -2.52
C ALA A 134 20.70 -4.50 -3.47
N PHE A 135 19.60 -5.15 -3.06
CA PHE A 135 18.39 -5.28 -3.87
C PHE A 135 17.14 -4.70 -3.21
N VAL A 136 17.22 -3.93 -2.12
CA VAL A 136 15.99 -3.35 -1.52
C VAL A 136 15.28 -2.47 -2.54
N SER A 137 13.96 -2.65 -2.68
CA SER A 137 13.14 -1.79 -3.53
C SER A 137 13.23 -0.34 -3.03
N ARG A 138 13.29 0.62 -3.96
CA ARG A 138 13.25 2.06 -3.64
C ARG A 138 12.02 2.49 -2.86
N TYR A 139 11.00 1.63 -2.72
CA TYR A 139 9.78 1.88 -1.98
C TYR A 139 9.65 1.05 -0.71
N ALA A 140 10.51 0.06 -0.48
CA ALA A 140 10.49 -0.71 0.75
C ALA A 140 11.28 0.00 1.86
N PHE A 141 11.09 -0.46 3.09
CA PHE A 141 11.77 0.02 4.28
C PHE A 141 12.80 -1.01 4.75
N LEU A 142 14.09 -0.71 4.55
CA LEU A 142 15.19 -1.49 5.10
C LEU A 142 15.47 -1.04 6.54
N HIS A 143 15.40 -1.98 7.49
CA HIS A 143 15.79 -1.75 8.87
C HIS A 143 16.63 -2.92 9.39
N GLY A 144 17.88 -2.65 9.75
CA GLY A 144 18.89 -3.69 9.96
C GLY A 144 19.11 -4.50 8.67
N ASP A 145 18.96 -5.82 8.77
CA ASP A 145 19.04 -6.76 7.64
C ASP A 145 17.67 -7.15 7.07
N LYS A 146 16.58 -6.56 7.57
CA LYS A 146 15.21 -6.92 7.20
C LYS A 146 14.56 -5.86 6.31
N VAL A 147 13.73 -6.32 5.39
CA VAL A 147 12.96 -5.46 4.48
C VAL A 147 11.47 -5.56 4.81
N TYR A 148 10.86 -4.41 5.01
CA TYR A 148 9.43 -4.27 5.27
C TYR A 148 8.77 -3.53 4.10
N THR A 149 7.68 -4.09 3.59
CA THR A 149 6.89 -3.46 2.53
C THR A 149 5.90 -2.47 3.14
N ALA A 150 5.44 -1.49 2.36
CA ALA A 150 4.52 -0.46 2.85
C ALA A 150 3.18 -1.05 3.32
N ASP A 151 2.67 -2.09 2.65
CA ASP A 151 1.45 -2.83 3.02
C ASP A 151 1.63 -3.67 4.30
N TRP A 152 2.82 -4.25 4.52
CA TRP A 152 3.15 -4.89 5.79
C TRP A 152 3.12 -3.86 6.90
N LEU A 153 3.82 -2.73 6.74
CA LEU A 153 3.81 -1.67 7.74
C LEU A 153 2.37 -1.19 8.01
N ALA A 154 1.63 -0.83 6.97
CA ALA A 154 0.27 -0.32 7.07
C ALA A 154 -0.74 -1.27 7.71
N SER A 155 -0.54 -2.58 7.58
CA SER A 155 -1.38 -3.59 8.22
C SER A 155 -0.93 -3.92 9.65
N ARG A 156 0.04 -3.21 10.22
CA ARG A 156 0.55 -3.45 11.57
C ARG A 156 0.33 -2.23 12.47
N SER A 157 0.26 -2.48 13.77
CA SER A 157 0.20 -1.41 14.77
C SER A 157 1.60 -1.01 15.24
N ALA A 158 1.71 0.10 15.97
CA ALA A 158 2.98 0.58 16.50
C ALA A 158 3.71 -0.43 17.41
N LYS A 159 2.97 -1.31 18.11
CA LYS A 159 3.58 -2.37 18.94
C LYS A 159 4.37 -3.37 18.10
N HIS A 160 3.96 -3.65 16.86
CA HIS A 160 4.74 -4.50 15.95
C HIS A 160 6.05 -3.83 15.56
N TYR A 161 6.02 -2.53 15.25
CA TYR A 161 7.24 -1.79 14.92
C TYR A 161 8.24 -1.82 16.07
N GLN A 162 7.75 -1.61 17.30
CA GLN A 162 8.57 -1.69 18.51
C GLN A 162 9.23 -3.07 18.69
N ARG A 163 8.49 -4.16 18.45
CA ARG A 163 9.02 -5.53 18.50
C ARG A 163 10.13 -5.77 17.48
N GLU A 164 10.04 -5.12 16.32
CA GLU A 164 11.06 -5.16 15.27
C GLU A 164 12.22 -4.17 15.47
N GLY A 165 12.21 -3.40 16.57
CA GLY A 165 13.23 -2.37 16.85
C GLY A 165 13.12 -1.12 15.98
N ILE A 166 12.02 -0.97 15.25
CA ILE A 166 11.80 0.16 14.34
C ILE A 166 11.37 1.39 15.15
N SER A 167 12.19 2.44 15.09
CA SER A 167 11.86 3.71 15.73
C SER A 167 10.83 4.50 14.91
N GLU A 168 10.06 5.33 15.61
CA GLU A 168 9.12 6.26 14.97
C GLU A 168 9.85 7.23 14.04
N GLU A 169 11.02 7.73 14.43
CA GLU A 169 11.82 8.63 13.61
C GLU A 169 12.22 7.98 12.27
N ALA A 170 12.65 6.71 12.30
CA ALA A 170 12.97 5.97 11.08
C ALA A 170 11.74 5.77 10.19
N LEU A 171 10.57 5.51 10.77
CA LEU A 171 9.31 5.42 10.01
C LEU A 171 8.89 6.75 9.43
N MET A 172 9.05 7.87 10.15
CA MET A 172 8.71 9.19 9.63
C MET A 172 9.61 9.58 8.45
N ALA A 173 10.91 9.27 8.52
CA ALA A 173 11.83 9.45 7.40
C ALA A 173 11.43 8.60 6.18
N TYR A 174 11.01 7.35 6.43
CA TYR A 174 10.48 6.47 5.39
C TYR A 174 9.19 7.02 4.76
N LEU A 175 8.24 7.46 5.58
CA LEU A 175 6.96 8.01 5.12
C LEU A 175 7.17 9.25 4.25
N ALA A 176 8.09 10.14 4.60
CA ALA A 176 8.42 11.31 3.79
C ALA A 176 8.92 10.93 2.37
N ARG A 177 9.55 9.76 2.21
CA ARG A 177 10.02 9.24 0.92
C ARG A 177 8.89 8.64 0.07
N ILE A 178 7.90 8.02 0.71
CA ILE A 178 6.81 7.31 0.02
C ILE A 178 5.49 8.09 0.00
N ASP A 179 5.46 9.36 0.43
CA ASP A 179 4.27 10.24 0.44
C ASP A 179 3.89 10.69 -0.98
N ILE A 180 3.45 9.72 -1.78
CA ILE A 180 2.96 9.86 -3.16
C ILE A 180 1.59 9.18 -3.28
N GLU A 181 0.83 9.51 -4.32
CA GLU A 181 -0.56 9.08 -4.51
C GLU A 181 -0.73 7.56 -4.44
N GLU A 182 0.22 6.80 -4.98
CA GLU A 182 0.19 5.34 -5.04
C GLU A 182 0.20 4.66 -3.66
N PHE A 183 0.72 5.34 -2.62
CA PHE A 183 0.85 4.84 -1.25
C PHE A 183 -0.05 5.55 -0.25
N LYS A 184 -1.05 6.32 -0.69
CA LYS A 184 -1.88 7.10 0.24
C LYS A 184 -2.50 6.26 1.36
N ASP A 185 -2.98 5.07 1.04
CA ASP A 185 -3.61 4.16 2.00
C ASP A 185 -2.58 3.67 3.03
N GLU A 186 -1.39 3.27 2.56
CA GLU A 186 -0.30 2.83 3.43
C GLU A 186 0.20 3.96 4.33
N VAL A 187 0.41 5.16 3.77
CA VAL A 187 0.87 6.34 4.51
C VAL A 187 -0.11 6.71 5.62
N LEU A 188 -1.41 6.75 5.32
CA LEU A 188 -2.46 7.05 6.30
C LEU A 188 -2.53 5.98 7.39
N ALA A 189 -2.45 4.71 7.03
CA ALA A 189 -2.50 3.62 8.00
C ALA A 189 -1.30 3.61 8.95
N ILE A 190 -0.08 3.80 8.43
CA ILE A 190 1.13 3.86 9.26
C ILE A 190 1.07 5.09 10.18
N ARG A 191 0.70 6.26 9.65
CA ARG A 191 0.55 7.49 10.45
C ARG A 191 -0.55 7.36 11.51
N GLY A 192 -1.67 6.72 11.19
CA GLY A 192 -2.74 6.41 12.13
C GLY A 192 -2.27 5.51 13.27
N ALA A 193 -1.52 4.45 12.95
CA ALA A 193 -0.94 3.56 13.96
C ALA A 193 0.03 4.32 14.90
N LEU A 194 0.87 5.20 14.36
CA LEU A 194 1.78 6.04 15.16
C LEU A 194 1.03 7.08 16.00
N HIS A 195 0.04 7.75 15.42
CA HIS A 195 -0.79 8.73 16.10
C HIS A 195 -1.45 8.14 17.34
N LYS A 196 -2.09 6.97 17.21
CA LYS A 196 -2.73 6.28 18.33
C LYS A 196 -1.74 5.84 19.40
N ALA A 197 -0.53 5.47 19.02
CA ALA A 197 0.51 5.05 19.96
C ALA A 197 1.04 6.19 20.84
N ARG A 198 1.00 7.44 20.36
CA ARG A 198 1.36 8.63 21.14
C ARG A 198 0.31 8.96 22.22
N GLY A 199 -0.91 8.45 22.07
CA GLY A 199 -2.04 8.71 22.96
C GLY A 199 -2.60 10.14 22.83
N VAL A 200 -3.78 10.36 23.42
CA VAL A 200 -4.55 11.63 23.34
C VAL A 200 -3.79 12.82 23.96
N ASN A 201 -2.82 12.57 24.84
CA ASN A 201 -2.09 13.60 25.60
C ASN A 201 -0.75 14.03 24.99
N SER A 202 -0.34 13.49 23.83
CA SER A 202 0.82 14.07 23.15
C SER A 202 0.39 15.41 22.54
N VAL A 203 0.59 16.49 23.28
CA VAL A 203 0.54 17.85 22.75
C VAL A 203 1.44 17.84 21.52
N SER A 204 0.82 18.05 20.37
CA SER A 204 1.42 18.08 19.05
C SER A 204 2.72 18.89 19.05
N GLY A 205 3.86 18.21 19.20
CA GLY A 205 5.12 18.72 18.69
C GLY A 205 4.98 18.70 17.18
N GLN A 206 4.51 19.82 16.61
CA GLN A 206 4.52 20.22 15.20
C GLN A 206 4.85 19.12 14.18
N ALA A 207 4.12 18.01 14.18
CA ALA A 207 4.20 17.07 13.07
C ALA A 207 3.58 17.83 11.90
N GLN A 208 4.41 18.19 10.93
CA GLN A 208 3.97 18.89 9.74
C GLN A 208 2.86 18.07 9.09
N LEU A 209 1.65 18.64 9.04
CA LEU A 209 0.49 18.04 8.39
C LEU A 209 0.89 17.68 6.96
N SER A 210 0.83 16.39 6.63
CA SER A 210 1.10 15.94 5.27
C SER A 210 -0.07 16.30 4.36
N ARG A 211 0.20 16.43 3.06
CA ARG A 211 -0.86 16.65 2.08
C ARG A 211 -1.81 15.45 2.05
N THR A 212 -1.29 14.23 2.13
CA THR A 212 -2.08 13.00 2.19
C THR A 212 -3.05 12.98 3.37
N GLU A 213 -2.62 13.34 4.58
CA GLU A 213 -3.51 13.49 5.74
C GLU A 213 -4.56 14.59 5.54
N ALA A 214 -4.19 15.72 4.93
CA ALA A 214 -5.10 16.83 4.71
C ALA A 214 -6.20 16.52 3.68
N LEU A 215 -5.89 15.66 2.72
CA LEU A 215 -6.81 15.22 1.66
C LEU A 215 -7.61 13.97 2.05
N ALA A 216 -7.26 13.29 3.14
CA ALA A 216 -7.92 12.07 3.55
C ALA A 216 -9.41 12.30 3.91
N PRO A 217 -10.33 11.39 3.55
CA PRO A 217 -11.75 11.53 3.92
C PRO A 217 -11.96 11.42 5.44
N TYR A 218 -11.33 10.44 6.07
CA TYR A 218 -11.42 10.24 7.51
C TYR A 218 -10.29 10.95 8.27
N SER A 219 -10.52 11.21 9.55
CA SER A 219 -9.51 11.68 10.50
C SER A 219 -8.44 10.60 10.69
N ILE A 220 -7.25 10.99 11.16
CA ILE A 220 -6.11 10.09 11.21
C ILE A 220 -6.33 8.91 12.18
N GLU A 221 -7.18 9.09 13.19
CA GLU A 221 -7.59 8.09 14.19
C GLU A 221 -8.40 6.93 13.58
N TYR A 222 -9.03 7.15 12.42
CA TYR A 222 -9.73 6.09 11.70
C TYR A 222 -8.77 5.06 11.11
N TYR A 223 -7.60 5.51 10.65
CA TYR A 223 -6.63 4.68 9.94
C TYR A 223 -5.70 3.94 10.89
N GLY A 224 -5.13 2.84 10.39
CA GLY A 224 -4.18 2.03 11.14
C GLY A 224 -4.82 1.25 12.28
N LEU A 225 -4.07 0.32 12.86
CA LEU A 225 -4.54 -0.49 13.97
C LEU A 225 -3.90 -0.06 15.28
N ASP A 226 -4.67 -0.19 16.35
CA ASP A 226 -4.26 0.14 17.70
C ASP A 226 -3.34 -0.91 18.31
N SER A 227 -2.41 -0.47 19.14
CA SER A 227 -1.52 -1.38 19.89
C SER A 227 -2.26 -2.23 20.92
N PHE A 228 -3.38 -1.75 21.47
CA PHE A 228 -4.13 -2.50 22.49
C PHE A 228 -4.84 -3.74 21.91
N LEU A 229 -5.10 -3.77 20.60
CA LEU A 229 -5.72 -4.93 19.93
C LEU A 229 -4.85 -6.18 20.02
N ILE A 230 -3.53 -6.02 20.22
CA ILE A 230 -2.56 -7.12 20.39
C ILE A 230 -2.48 -7.57 21.86
N ASN A 231 -2.94 -6.75 22.80
CA ASN A 231 -2.78 -6.99 24.24
C ASN A 231 -4.02 -7.67 24.84
N GLY A 232 -4.36 -8.86 24.35
CA GLY A 232 -5.34 -9.72 25.00
C GLY A 232 -6.78 -9.61 24.50
N LEU A 233 -7.03 -8.83 23.44
CA LEU A 233 -8.33 -8.77 22.78
C LEU A 233 -8.51 -9.88 21.74
N LEU A 234 -7.40 -10.36 21.15
CA LEU A 234 -7.36 -11.45 20.17
C LEU A 234 -6.18 -12.38 20.44
N GLU A 235 -6.31 -13.64 20.03
CA GLU A 235 -5.16 -14.53 19.87
C GLU A 235 -4.24 -14.01 18.77
N GLU A 236 -2.94 -13.99 19.04
CA GLU A 236 -1.93 -13.42 18.13
C GLU A 236 -1.94 -14.08 16.75
N ASP A 237 -2.12 -15.41 16.69
CA ASP A 237 -2.20 -16.14 15.42
C ASP A 237 -3.45 -15.78 14.61
N SER A 238 -4.59 -15.59 15.28
CA SER A 238 -5.84 -15.20 14.61
C SER A 238 -5.75 -13.79 14.05
N LEU A 239 -5.14 -12.88 14.81
CA LEU A 239 -4.85 -11.53 14.35
C LEU A 239 -3.88 -11.57 13.17
N ASN A 240 -2.72 -12.23 13.28
CA ASN A 240 -1.72 -12.29 12.21
C ASN A 240 -2.29 -12.88 10.91
N ARG A 241 -3.08 -13.95 11.00
CA ARG A 241 -3.78 -14.51 9.82
C ARG A 241 -4.71 -13.51 9.14
N TRP A 242 -5.36 -12.64 9.90
CA TRP A 242 -6.21 -11.59 9.36
C TRP A 242 -5.36 -10.48 8.71
N LEU A 243 -4.30 -10.04 9.39
CA LEU A 243 -3.40 -8.98 8.91
C LEU A 243 -2.67 -9.38 7.63
N ASP A 244 -2.27 -10.64 7.51
CA ASP A 244 -1.57 -11.17 6.33
C ASP A 244 -2.43 -11.14 5.06
N GLN A 245 -3.75 -10.99 5.19
CA GLN A 245 -4.64 -10.84 4.03
C GLN A 245 -4.45 -9.48 3.33
N PHE A 246 -3.85 -8.48 3.99
CA PHE A 246 -3.60 -7.17 3.41
C PHE A 246 -2.20 -7.07 2.77
N VAL A 247 -1.34 -8.06 2.98
CA VAL A 247 -0.01 -8.10 2.37
C VAL A 247 -0.12 -8.69 0.97
N ILE A 248 0.23 -7.91 -0.04
CA ILE A 248 0.09 -8.25 -1.46
C ILE A 248 0.78 -9.58 -1.76
N ARG A 249 2.00 -9.79 -1.25
CA ARG A 249 2.73 -11.04 -1.49
C ARG A 249 1.99 -12.26 -0.93
N LEU A 250 1.33 -12.13 0.22
CA LEU A 250 0.70 -13.25 0.92
C LEU A 250 -0.72 -13.53 0.39
N ASN A 251 -1.46 -12.50 -0.04
CA ASN A 251 -2.82 -12.63 -0.53
C ASN A 251 -2.99 -12.31 -2.03
N LYS A 252 -1.89 -12.20 -2.78
CA LYS A 252 -1.91 -11.82 -4.21
C LYS A 252 -2.70 -10.53 -4.47
N GLY A 253 -2.66 -9.59 -3.53
CA GLY A 253 -3.35 -8.29 -3.61
C GLY A 253 -4.88 -8.34 -3.56
N LYS A 254 -5.51 -9.43 -3.09
CA LYS A 254 -6.98 -9.55 -3.08
C LYS A 254 -7.69 -8.60 -2.10
N ARG A 255 -7.02 -8.11 -1.06
CA ARG A 255 -7.57 -7.09 -0.15
C ARG A 255 -6.70 -5.85 -0.20
N ALA A 256 -7.35 -4.70 -0.28
CA ALA A 256 -6.69 -3.41 -0.21
C ALA A 256 -6.38 -3.03 1.24
N THR A 257 -5.24 -2.37 1.45
CA THR A 257 -4.79 -1.84 2.75
C THR A 257 -5.82 -0.90 3.38
N SER A 258 -6.55 -0.11 2.60
CA SER A 258 -7.66 0.74 3.07
C SER A 258 -8.78 -0.02 3.76
N SER A 259 -8.89 -1.33 3.55
CA SER A 259 -9.85 -2.18 4.27
C SER A 259 -9.31 -2.71 5.61
N CYS A 260 -8.04 -2.47 5.94
CA CYS A 260 -7.43 -2.82 7.21
C CYS A 260 -7.80 -1.78 8.28
N THR A 261 -9.07 -1.76 8.68
CA THR A 261 -9.62 -0.80 9.65
C THR A 261 -10.09 -1.52 10.92
N VAL A 262 -10.18 -0.77 12.02
CA VAL A 262 -10.72 -1.31 13.28
C VAL A 262 -12.17 -1.80 13.12
N ALA A 263 -12.97 -1.13 12.30
CA ALA A 263 -14.35 -1.53 12.01
C ALA A 263 -14.44 -2.90 11.32
N ASN A 264 -13.60 -3.13 10.30
CA ASN A 264 -13.54 -4.45 9.64
C ASN A 264 -12.96 -5.52 10.56
N LEU A 265 -11.96 -5.18 11.38
CA LEU A 265 -11.38 -6.11 12.35
C LEU A 265 -12.44 -6.60 13.36
N VAL A 266 -13.18 -5.69 14.02
CA VAL A 266 -14.18 -6.09 15.02
C VAL A 266 -15.30 -6.92 14.41
N LYS A 267 -15.69 -6.59 13.18
CA LYS A 267 -16.75 -7.29 12.45
C LYS A 267 -16.31 -8.69 12.03
N GLU A 268 -15.13 -8.81 11.42
CA GLU A 268 -14.67 -10.06 10.83
C GLU A 268 -14.14 -11.06 11.85
N LEU A 269 -13.55 -10.58 12.95
CA LEU A 269 -13.09 -11.43 14.03
C LEU A 269 -14.12 -11.58 15.16
N GLY A 270 -15.30 -10.97 15.02
CA GLY A 270 -16.40 -11.13 15.98
C GLY A 270 -16.07 -10.63 17.39
N ILE A 271 -15.31 -9.53 17.50
CA ILE A 271 -14.87 -8.97 18.78
C ILE A 271 -16.08 -8.41 19.52
N PRO A 272 -16.42 -8.88 20.73
CA PRO A 272 -17.54 -8.33 21.49
C PRO A 272 -17.30 -6.88 21.90
N LYS A 273 -18.32 -6.02 21.76
CA LYS A 273 -18.24 -4.60 22.13
C LYS A 273 -17.74 -4.36 23.56
N GLN A 274 -18.22 -5.14 24.52
CA GLN A 274 -17.80 -5.04 25.92
C GLN A 274 -16.29 -5.29 26.12
N LEU A 275 -15.71 -6.21 25.34
CA LEU A 275 -14.28 -6.50 25.40
C LEU A 275 -13.47 -5.35 24.79
N PHE A 276 -13.96 -4.79 23.67
CA PHE A 276 -13.37 -3.61 23.04
C PHE A 276 -13.42 -2.39 23.95
N ASP A 277 -14.56 -2.09 24.56
CA ASP A 277 -14.73 -0.98 25.50
C ASP A 277 -13.73 -1.07 26.66
N ARG A 278 -13.57 -2.28 27.23
CA ARG A 278 -12.60 -2.52 28.31
C ARG A 278 -11.17 -2.26 27.85
N ALA A 279 -10.74 -2.85 26.73
CA ALA A 279 -9.38 -2.69 26.22
C ALA A 279 -9.08 -1.23 25.82
N ASN A 280 -10.08 -0.55 25.24
CA ASN A 280 -9.98 0.87 24.90
C ASN A 280 -9.82 1.74 26.16
N ALA A 281 -10.57 1.46 27.23
CA ALA A 281 -10.46 2.18 28.50
C ALA A 281 -9.09 1.94 29.18
N GLU A 282 -8.63 0.68 29.21
CA GLU A 282 -7.31 0.30 29.76
C GLU A 282 -6.15 0.96 28.98
N ALA A 283 -6.34 1.21 27.69
CA ALA A 283 -5.38 1.90 26.83
C ALA A 283 -5.43 3.44 26.93
N GLY A 284 -6.22 4.01 27.85
CA GLY A 284 -6.34 5.46 28.03
C GLY A 284 -7.41 6.12 27.16
N THR A 285 -8.42 5.37 26.71
CA THR A 285 -9.56 5.83 25.88
C THR A 285 -9.11 6.41 24.55
N VAL A 286 -8.67 5.54 23.64
CA VAL A 286 -8.28 5.92 22.26
C VAL A 286 -9.50 6.35 21.44
N TYR A 287 -10.62 5.64 21.62
CA TYR A 287 -11.90 5.93 20.97
C TYR A 287 -12.91 6.49 21.96
N SER A 288 -13.63 7.54 21.56
CA SER A 288 -14.79 8.03 22.30
C SER A 288 -15.95 7.01 22.24
N PRO A 289 -16.89 7.04 23.21
CA PRO A 289 -18.06 6.15 23.18
C PRO A 289 -18.85 6.21 21.86
N ALA A 290 -19.03 7.40 21.28
CA ALA A 290 -19.72 7.58 20.00
C ALA A 290 -18.96 6.95 18.81
N GLN A 291 -17.63 6.99 18.84
CA GLN A 291 -16.79 6.30 17.85
C GLN A 291 -16.89 4.78 18.00
N VAL A 292 -16.89 4.26 19.23
CA VAL A 292 -17.11 2.82 19.45
C VAL A 292 -18.49 2.40 18.97
N ASP A 293 -19.53 3.18 19.27
CA ASP A 293 -20.88 2.93 18.76
C ASP A 293 -20.91 2.88 17.23
N ALA A 294 -20.25 3.83 16.56
CA ALA A 294 -20.16 3.85 15.10
C ALA A 294 -19.42 2.63 14.52
N ILE A 295 -18.31 2.22 15.15
CA ILE A 295 -17.54 1.01 14.79
C ILE A 295 -18.42 -0.24 14.83
N TYR A 296 -19.26 -0.36 15.86
CA TYR A 296 -20.11 -1.53 16.07
C TYR A 296 -21.46 -1.49 15.35
N ALA A 297 -21.92 -0.31 14.94
CA ALA A 297 -23.18 -0.16 14.22
C ALA A 297 -23.13 -0.77 12.81
N GLY A 298 -21.95 -0.86 12.20
CA GLY A 298 -21.81 -1.28 10.79
C GLY A 298 -22.51 -0.33 9.82
N ASP A 299 -22.66 0.94 10.20
CA ASP A 299 -23.32 2.00 9.44
C ASP A 299 -22.29 3.05 8.98
N ASP A 300 -22.07 3.12 7.68
CA ASP A 300 -21.14 4.05 7.05
C ASP A 300 -21.49 5.51 7.37
N ALA A 301 -22.76 5.86 7.56
CA ALA A 301 -23.17 7.21 7.93
C ALA A 301 -22.68 7.58 9.33
N LEU A 302 -22.81 6.65 10.29
CA LEU A 302 -22.31 6.85 11.65
C LEU A 302 -20.78 6.89 11.68
N LEU A 303 -20.10 6.03 10.90
CA LEU A 303 -18.64 6.11 10.75
C LEU A 303 -18.23 7.46 10.17
N ASN A 304 -18.88 7.91 9.11
CA ASN A 304 -18.59 9.20 8.47
C ASN A 304 -18.75 10.37 9.45
N ARG A 305 -19.82 10.40 10.24
CA ARG A 305 -20.06 11.46 11.24
C ARG A 305 -19.00 11.49 12.34
N ASN A 306 -18.53 10.33 12.79
CA ASN A 306 -17.63 10.22 13.95
C ASN A 306 -16.15 10.24 13.59
N PHE A 307 -15.82 10.01 12.32
CA PHE A 307 -14.45 9.94 11.83
C PHE A 307 -14.19 10.89 10.67
N VAL A 308 -15.07 11.84 10.34
CA VAL A 308 -14.79 12.80 9.27
C VAL A 308 -13.52 13.60 9.56
N ASN A 309 -12.67 13.76 8.55
CA ASN A 309 -11.49 14.60 8.67
C ASN A 309 -11.89 16.06 8.91
N ARG A 310 -11.29 16.73 9.91
CA ARG A 310 -11.32 18.20 9.96
C ARG A 310 -10.60 18.61 8.66
N TYR A 311 -11.14 19.19 7.62
CA TYR A 311 -10.49 19.44 6.29
C TYR A 311 -11.25 18.69 5.21
N ALA A 312 -12.08 17.70 5.54
CA ALA A 312 -13.17 17.28 4.67
C ALA A 312 -14.47 18.04 5.02
N LEU A 313 -15.41 18.04 4.09
CA LEU A 313 -16.78 18.52 4.26
C LEU A 313 -17.72 17.33 4.42
N LEU A 314 -18.53 17.31 5.48
CA LEU A 314 -19.60 16.33 5.65
C LEU A 314 -20.92 16.95 5.19
N VAL A 315 -21.58 16.34 4.21
CA VAL A 315 -22.92 16.76 3.79
C VAL A 315 -23.86 15.57 3.92
N THR A 316 -24.85 15.73 4.79
CA THR A 316 -25.73 14.65 5.25
C THR A 316 -24.89 13.54 5.89
N ASP A 317 -24.53 12.52 5.12
CA ASP A 317 -23.81 11.32 5.56
C ASP A 317 -22.65 10.97 4.64
N ARG A 318 -22.26 11.88 3.75
CA ARG A 318 -21.16 11.67 2.80
C ARG A 318 -20.03 12.64 3.07
N ILE A 319 -18.82 12.10 3.05
CA ILE A 319 -17.59 12.87 3.18
C ILE A 319 -17.12 13.31 1.80
N TYR A 320 -16.82 14.60 1.69
CA TYR A 320 -16.21 15.24 0.53
C TYR A 320 -14.82 15.74 0.95
N PRO A 321 -13.75 14.98 0.67
CA PRO A 321 -12.39 15.44 0.94
C PRO A 321 -12.07 16.67 0.09
N ALA A 322 -11.07 17.46 0.50
CA ALA A 322 -10.70 18.70 -0.21
C ALA A 322 -10.38 18.46 -1.69
N GLU A 323 -9.74 17.33 -2.02
CA GLU A 323 -9.45 16.93 -3.40
C GLU A 323 -10.70 16.71 -4.24
N TRP A 324 -11.83 16.30 -3.65
CA TRP A 324 -13.05 16.01 -4.42
C TRP A 324 -13.56 17.26 -5.15
N PHE A 325 -13.35 18.44 -4.58
CA PHE A 325 -13.76 19.71 -5.18
C PHE A 325 -12.94 20.07 -6.41
N TYR A 326 -11.71 19.58 -6.52
CA TYR A 326 -10.81 19.90 -7.63
C TYR A 326 -10.69 18.70 -8.60
N PRO A 327 -10.99 18.84 -9.91
CA PRO A 327 -11.38 20.04 -10.67
C PRO A 327 -12.88 20.08 -11.02
N ARG A 328 -13.77 19.78 -10.07
CA ARG A 328 -15.21 19.62 -10.33
C ARG A 328 -15.93 20.94 -10.65
N ASP A 329 -17.04 20.82 -11.38
CA ASP A 329 -17.92 21.94 -11.69
C ASP A 329 -18.97 22.21 -10.60
N ILE A 330 -19.64 23.37 -10.68
CA ILE A 330 -20.69 23.78 -9.74
C ILE A 330 -21.91 22.85 -9.80
N SER A 331 -22.18 22.23 -10.95
CA SER A 331 -23.32 21.32 -11.10
C SER A 331 -23.13 20.08 -10.23
N ASP A 332 -21.90 19.59 -10.10
CA ASP A 332 -21.56 18.49 -9.21
C ASP A 332 -21.80 18.84 -7.74
N TYR A 333 -21.50 20.08 -7.34
CA TYR A 333 -21.75 20.54 -5.96
C TYR A 333 -23.25 20.55 -5.66
N LYS A 334 -24.05 21.08 -6.59
CA LYS A 334 -25.52 21.09 -6.46
C LYS A 334 -26.10 19.67 -6.39
N LYS A 335 -25.61 18.74 -7.24
CA LYS A 335 -26.01 17.32 -7.19
C LYS A 335 -25.63 16.65 -5.87
N ALA A 336 -24.52 17.06 -5.27
CA ALA A 336 -24.06 16.59 -3.97
C ALA A 336 -24.82 17.22 -2.78
N GLY A 337 -25.73 18.17 -3.02
CA GLY A 337 -26.45 18.90 -1.98
C GLY A 337 -25.60 19.96 -1.27
N ILE A 338 -24.48 20.37 -1.86
CA ILE A 338 -23.54 21.33 -1.28
C ILE A 338 -24.00 22.74 -1.62
N THR A 339 -24.31 23.54 -0.60
CA THR A 339 -24.74 24.94 -0.77
C THR A 339 -23.57 25.93 -0.71
N VAL A 340 -23.83 27.18 -1.11
CA VAL A 340 -22.82 28.25 -1.04
C VAL A 340 -22.39 28.49 0.40
N GLU A 341 -23.34 28.51 1.33
CA GLU A 341 -23.11 28.74 2.76
C GLU A 341 -22.18 27.66 3.34
N MET A 342 -22.40 26.39 2.97
CA MET A 342 -21.54 25.29 3.38
C MET A 342 -20.10 25.46 2.86
N LEU A 343 -19.95 25.88 1.61
CA LEU A 343 -18.61 26.13 1.03
C LEU A 343 -17.92 27.33 1.68
N GLU A 344 -18.65 28.38 2.04
CA GLU A 344 -18.08 29.52 2.76
C GLU A 344 -17.58 29.15 4.16
N GLU A 345 -18.34 28.36 4.91
CA GLU A 345 -17.89 27.82 6.19
C GLU A 345 -16.68 26.90 6.02
N TYR A 346 -16.70 26.06 4.99
CA TYR A 346 -15.60 25.16 4.68
C TYR A 346 -14.32 25.90 4.28
N LEU A 347 -14.42 26.99 3.51
CA LEU A 347 -13.29 27.85 3.18
C LEU A 347 -12.64 28.44 4.45
N LYS A 348 -13.44 28.87 5.43
CA LYS A 348 -12.90 29.33 6.73
C LYS A 348 -12.13 28.22 7.46
N LYS A 349 -12.60 26.96 7.36
CA LYS A 349 -11.99 25.78 8.00
C LYS A 349 -10.61 25.45 7.43
N ILE A 350 -10.44 25.57 6.11
CA ILE A 350 -9.20 25.20 5.42
C ILE A 350 -8.28 26.41 5.14
N ALA A 351 -8.71 27.62 5.46
CA ALA A 351 -7.91 28.83 5.32
C ALA A 351 -6.59 28.74 6.11
N GLY A 352 -5.47 29.06 5.46
CA GLY A 352 -4.13 29.02 6.07
C GLY A 352 -3.49 27.63 6.15
N VAL A 353 -4.16 26.58 5.68
CA VAL A 353 -3.59 25.24 5.57
C VAL A 353 -2.76 25.17 4.29
N GLN A 354 -1.45 25.42 4.39
CA GLN A 354 -0.56 25.56 3.23
C GLN A 354 -0.64 24.37 2.25
N VAL A 355 -0.74 23.15 2.76
CA VAL A 355 -0.83 21.94 1.92
C VAL A 355 -2.15 21.83 1.15
N LEU A 356 -3.16 22.66 1.43
CA LEU A 356 -4.47 22.72 0.75
C LEU A 356 -4.68 24.02 -0.04
N GLN A 357 -3.64 24.82 -0.25
CA GLN A 357 -3.76 26.13 -0.90
C GLN A 357 -4.43 26.05 -2.28
N ARG A 358 -4.10 25.01 -3.07
CA ARG A 358 -4.68 24.78 -4.39
C ARG A 358 -6.19 24.52 -4.31
N GLU A 359 -6.62 23.67 -3.40
CA GLU A 359 -8.02 23.34 -3.17
C GLU A 359 -8.80 24.56 -2.65
N TYR A 360 -8.19 25.35 -1.77
CA TYR A 360 -8.77 26.60 -1.25
C TYR A 360 -9.03 27.62 -2.37
N GLU A 361 -8.06 27.89 -3.24
CA GLU A 361 -8.19 28.84 -4.35
C GLU A 361 -9.28 28.42 -5.34
N TRP A 362 -9.34 27.12 -5.65
CA TRP A 362 -10.38 26.56 -6.52
C TRP A 362 -11.77 26.76 -5.92
N LEU A 363 -11.95 26.41 -4.66
CA LEU A 363 -13.21 26.56 -3.93
C LEU A 363 -13.64 28.01 -3.82
N LEU A 364 -12.70 28.94 -3.58
CA LEU A 364 -12.98 30.36 -3.54
C LEU A 364 -13.53 30.86 -4.89
N SER A 365 -12.92 30.43 -6.00
CA SER A 365 -13.43 30.74 -7.34
C SER A 365 -14.83 30.18 -7.57
N ALA A 366 -15.09 28.95 -7.13
CA ALA A 366 -16.39 28.32 -7.30
C ALA A 366 -17.49 29.01 -6.47
N VAL A 367 -17.19 29.41 -5.23
CA VAL A 367 -18.12 30.18 -4.38
C VAL A 367 -18.52 31.51 -5.03
N VAL A 368 -17.55 32.25 -5.59
CA VAL A 368 -17.83 33.50 -6.30
C VAL A 368 -18.79 33.27 -7.47
N LYS A 369 -18.56 32.21 -8.26
CA LYS A 369 -19.41 31.85 -9.40
C LYS A 369 -20.80 31.37 -8.99
N MET A 370 -20.94 30.71 -7.84
CA MET A 370 -22.24 30.24 -7.36
C MET A 370 -23.15 31.37 -6.85
N LYS A 371 -22.58 32.53 -6.52
CA LYS A 371 -23.32 33.72 -6.08
C LYS A 371 -23.82 34.60 -7.23
N GLN A 372 -23.29 34.39 -8.43
CA GLN A 372 -23.75 35.02 -9.68
C GLN A 372 -24.93 34.22 -10.23
#